data_AF-A0A534S732-F1
#
_entry.id   AF-A0A534S732-F1
#
_cell.length_a   1.000
_cell.length_b   1.000
_cell.length_c   1.000
_cell.angle_alpha   90.00
_cell.angle_beta   90.00
_cell.angle_gamma   90.00
#
_symmetry.space_group_name_H-M   'P 1'
#
loop_
_entity.id
_entity.type
_entity.pdbx_description
1 polymer ?
#
loop_
_entity_poly.entity_id
_entity_poly.type
_entity_poly.pdbx_seq_one_letter_code
_entity_poly.pdbx_strand_id
1 'polypeptide(L)'
;MRFKDREHAAHLLVERLSAHYKDLNPLVLGVPRGAVPMAKIIAKALGGELDVVLVHKLEHPDQPELAIGAIDESGNAFLSDWASDVDPEYIEAEKQRQLSVLRERRAQYTP
;
A
#
# COMPACT_ATOMS: atom_id res chain seq x y z
N MET A 1 0.78 15.09 -18.65
CA MET A 1 -0.52 14.52 -19.03
C MET A 1 -1.48 14.70 -17.87
N ARG A 2 -2.72 15.12 -18.11
CA ARG A 2 -3.72 15.39 -17.05
C ARG A 2 -4.88 14.41 -17.21
N PHE A 3 -5.22 13.70 -16.14
CA PHE A 3 -6.40 12.82 -16.12
C PHE A 3 -7.64 13.62 -15.72
N LYS A 4 -8.80 13.27 -16.28
CA LYS A 4 -10.09 13.85 -15.91
C LYS A 4 -10.48 13.50 -14.47
N ASP A 5 -10.36 12.23 -14.13
CA ASP A 5 -10.68 11.64 -12.84
C ASP A 5 -9.89 10.33 -12.67
N ARG A 6 -10.10 9.65 -11.54
CA ARG A 6 -9.44 8.38 -11.19
C ARG A 6 -9.84 7.24 -12.12
N GLU A 7 -11.09 7.21 -12.56
CA GLU A 7 -11.58 6.16 -13.46
C GLU A 7 -10.93 6.29 -14.83
N HIS A 8 -10.84 7.51 -15.37
CA HIS A 8 -10.13 7.79 -16.61
C HIS A 8 -8.66 7.38 -16.53
N ALA A 9 -7.99 7.67 -15.40
CA ALA A 9 -6.63 7.20 -15.19
C ALA A 9 -6.52 5.67 -15.16
N ALA A 10 -7.48 4.98 -14.53
CA ALA A 10 -7.51 3.52 -14.44
C ALA A 10 -7.71 2.86 -15.81
N HIS A 11 -8.64 3.35 -16.64
CA HIS A 11 -8.87 2.82 -17.99
C HIS A 11 -7.63 2.97 -18.88
N LEU A 12 -6.98 4.13 -18.84
CA LEU A 12 -5.73 4.35 -19.59
C LEU A 12 -4.59 3.44 -19.08
N LEU A 13 -4.56 3.12 -17.79
CA LEU A 13 -3.59 2.16 -17.26
C LEU A 13 -3.89 0.74 -17.73
N VAL A 14 -5.16 0.33 -17.77
CA VAL A 14 -5.59 -0.96 -18.33
C VAL A 14 -5.12 -1.13 -19.78
N GLU A 15 -5.26 -0.11 -20.62
CA GLU A 15 -4.81 -0.16 -22.02
C GLU A 15 -3.31 -0.48 -22.12
N ARG A 16 -2.50 0.07 -21.22
CA ARG A 16 -1.04 -0.17 -21.18
C ARG A 16 -0.67 -1.53 -20.61
N LEU A 17 -1.44 -2.03 -19.65
CA LEU A 17 -1.16 -3.30 -18.96
C LEU A 17 -1.71 -4.51 -19.71
N SER A 18 -2.76 -4.35 -20.52
CA SER A 18 -3.47 -5.47 -21.15
C SER A 18 -2.58 -6.34 -22.03
N ALA A 19 -1.60 -5.74 -22.73
CA ALA A 19 -0.67 -6.48 -23.57
C ALA A 19 0.24 -7.46 -22.80
N HIS A 20 0.38 -7.27 -21.49
CA HIS A 20 1.32 -8.02 -20.65
C HIS A 20 0.62 -8.89 -19.60
N TYR A 21 -0.53 -8.46 -19.10
CA TYR A 21 -1.14 -9.04 -17.89
C TYR A 21 -2.56 -9.58 -18.09
N LYS A 22 -3.18 -9.33 -19.24
CA LYS A 22 -4.55 -9.82 -19.48
C LYS A 22 -4.55 -11.34 -19.54
N ASP A 23 -5.56 -11.95 -18.90
CA ASP A 23 -5.77 -13.40 -18.84
C ASP A 23 -4.66 -14.18 -18.10
N LEU A 24 -3.73 -13.48 -17.43
CA LEU A 24 -2.73 -14.08 -16.53
C LEU A 24 -3.20 -14.16 -15.07
N ASN A 25 -4.47 -13.83 -14.80
CA ASN A 25 -5.06 -13.73 -13.47
C ASN A 25 -4.18 -12.93 -12.47
N PRO A 26 -3.79 -11.68 -12.77
CA PRO A 26 -2.91 -10.91 -11.90
C PRO A 26 -3.61 -10.50 -10.60
N LEU A 27 -2.87 -10.49 -9.49
CA LEU A 27 -3.33 -9.83 -8.26
C LEU A 27 -3.03 -8.33 -8.34
N VAL A 28 -4.07 -7.49 -8.31
CA VAL A 28 -3.95 -6.04 -8.31
C VAL A 28 -4.12 -5.51 -6.89
N LEU A 29 -3.04 -4.94 -6.34
CA LEU A 29 -3.04 -4.36 -5.00
C LEU A 29 -3.29 -2.86 -5.04
N GLY A 30 -4.42 -2.43 -4.46
CA GLY A 30 -4.77 -1.01 -4.33
C GLY A 30 -4.23 -0.40 -3.03
N VAL A 31 -3.51 0.73 -3.11
CA VAL A 31 -3.12 1.51 -1.94
C VAL A 31 -4.27 2.45 -1.52
N PRO A 32 -4.80 2.34 -0.29
CA PRO A 32 -5.90 3.20 0.13
C PRO A 32 -5.56 4.69 0.22
N ARG A 33 -6.54 5.58 0.06
CA ARG A 33 -7.97 5.31 -0.20
C ARG A 33 -8.31 5.42 -1.69
N GLY A 34 -7.62 6.33 -2.38
CA GLY A 34 -7.96 6.75 -3.73
C GLY A 34 -7.67 5.70 -4.80
N ALA A 35 -6.70 4.81 -4.61
CA ALA A 35 -6.35 3.82 -5.62
C ALA A 35 -7.26 2.58 -5.58
N VAL A 36 -8.00 2.33 -4.50
CA VAL A 36 -8.87 1.13 -4.38
C VAL A 36 -9.95 1.07 -5.47
N PRO A 37 -10.71 2.16 -5.76
CA PRO A 37 -11.65 2.15 -6.88
C PRO A 37 -10.97 1.93 -8.24
N MET A 38 -9.75 2.44 -8.40
CA MET A 38 -8.97 2.26 -9.63
C MET A 38 -8.51 0.80 -9.78
N ALA A 39 -7.98 0.20 -8.71
CA ALA A 39 -7.54 -1.19 -8.67
C ALA A 39 -8.68 -2.14 -9.01
N LYS A 40 -9.91 -1.88 -8.54
CA LYS A 40 -11.10 -2.66 -8.91
C LYS A 40 -11.39 -2.65 -10.42
N ILE A 41 -11.27 -1.49 -11.06
CA ILE A 41 -11.43 -1.36 -12.52
C ILE A 41 -10.35 -2.17 -13.24
N ILE A 42 -9.10 -2.02 -12.78
CA ILE A 42 -7.94 -2.66 -13.40
C ILE A 42 -8.00 -4.19 -13.26
N ALA A 43 -8.24 -4.71 -12.05
CA ALA A 43 -8.39 -6.14 -11.79
C ALA A 43 -9.46 -6.76 -12.69
N LYS A 44 -10.66 -6.15 -12.71
CA LYS A 44 -11.76 -6.63 -13.55
C LYS A 44 -11.41 -6.65 -15.03
N ALA A 45 -10.76 -5.60 -15.54
CA ALA A 45 -10.44 -5.50 -16.96
C ALA A 45 -9.30 -6.45 -17.40
N LEU A 46 -8.36 -6.75 -16.50
CA LEU A 46 -7.29 -7.70 -16.74
C LEU A 46 -7.69 -9.16 -16.49
N GLY A 47 -8.89 -9.41 -15.94
CA GLY A 47 -9.34 -10.74 -15.55
C GLY A 47 -8.59 -11.29 -14.34
N GLY A 48 -8.22 -10.42 -13.41
CA GLY A 48 -7.45 -10.73 -12.21
C GLY A 48 -8.21 -10.52 -10.90
N GLU A 49 -7.47 -10.65 -9.80
CA GLU A 49 -7.97 -10.49 -8.44
C GLU A 49 -7.66 -9.09 -7.89
N LEU A 50 -8.44 -8.67 -6.89
CA LEU A 50 -8.27 -7.41 -6.21
C LEU A 50 -8.00 -7.68 -4.73
N ASP A 51 -6.96 -7.05 -4.21
CA ASP A 51 -6.80 -6.88 -2.77
C ASP A 51 -6.25 -5.47 -2.46
N VAL A 52 -6.21 -5.15 -1.18
CA VAL A 52 -5.69 -3.89 -0.66
C VAL A 52 -4.40 -4.17 0.07
N VAL A 53 -3.38 -3.35 -0.18
CA VAL A 53 -2.12 -3.39 0.57
C VAL A 53 -2.14 -2.32 1.66
N LEU A 54 -2.02 -2.72 2.94
CA LEU A 54 -1.96 -1.80 4.07
C LEU A 54 -0.56 -1.82 4.67
N VAL A 55 0.22 -0.80 4.29
CA VAL A 55 1.55 -0.56 4.82
C VAL A 55 1.63 0.87 5.34
N HIS A 56 2.42 1.07 6.39
CA HIS A 56 2.77 2.39 6.91
C HIS A 56 4.28 2.53 7.05
N LYS A 57 4.79 3.75 6.84
CA LYS A 57 6.16 4.08 7.23
C LYS A 57 6.30 4.04 8.75
N LEU A 58 7.47 3.60 9.21
CA LEU A 58 7.94 3.82 10.57
C LEU A 58 8.75 5.11 10.55
N GLU A 59 8.34 6.08 11.35
CA GLU A 59 8.90 7.45 11.34
C GLU A 59 10.17 7.53 12.20
N HIS A 60 11.07 8.47 11.89
CA HIS A 60 12.20 8.80 12.77
C HIS A 60 11.72 9.66 13.95
N PRO A 61 12.23 9.47 15.19
CA PRO A 61 11.76 10.19 16.38
C PRO A 61 11.85 11.71 16.24
N ASP A 62 12.97 12.21 15.71
CA ASP A 62 13.22 13.65 15.56
C ASP A 62 12.82 14.22 14.18
N GLN A 63 12.50 13.35 13.21
CA GLN A 63 12.26 13.74 11.82
C GLN A 63 11.11 12.92 11.22
N PRO A 64 9.84 13.25 11.51
CA PRO A 64 8.70 12.40 11.13
C PRO A 64 8.55 12.13 9.63
N GLU A 65 9.10 12.98 8.76
CA GLU A 65 9.11 12.78 7.32
C GLU A 65 10.16 11.77 6.84
N LEU A 66 11.17 11.48 7.66
CA LEU A 66 12.20 10.48 7.40
C LEU A 66 11.72 9.10 7.86
N ALA A 67 11.67 8.13 6.94
CA ALA A 67 11.23 6.78 7.23
C ALA A 67 12.40 5.88 7.65
N ILE A 68 12.39 5.38 8.88
CA ILE A 68 13.36 4.38 9.37
C ILE A 68 13.03 2.97 8.85
N GLY A 69 11.82 2.77 8.34
CA GLY A 69 11.34 1.51 7.80
C GLY A 69 9.88 1.56 7.39
N ALA A 70 9.28 0.39 7.23
CA ALA A 70 7.85 0.21 7.00
C ALA A 70 7.33 -1.04 7.72
N ILE A 71 6.04 -1.05 8.03
CA ILE A 71 5.35 -2.18 8.64
C ILE A 71 4.05 -2.47 7.89
N ASP A 72 3.69 -3.75 7.79
CA ASP A 72 2.41 -4.21 7.25
C ASP A 72 1.36 -4.51 8.34
N GLU A 73 0.12 -4.75 7.93
CA GLU A 73 -0.99 -5.10 8.82
C GLU A 73 -0.81 -6.41 9.61
N SER A 74 0.12 -7.28 9.19
CA SER A 74 0.47 -8.53 9.88
C SER A 74 1.55 -8.32 10.96
N GLY A 75 2.16 -7.13 10.99
CA GLY A 75 3.25 -6.78 11.90
C GLY A 75 4.63 -7.09 11.36
N ASN A 76 4.76 -7.50 10.09
CA ASN A 76 6.06 -7.65 9.46
C ASN A 76 6.64 -6.26 9.22
N ALA A 77 7.83 -6.02 9.77
CA ALA A 77 8.53 -4.76 9.62
C ALA A 77 9.80 -4.95 8.78
N PHE A 78 10.01 -4.04 7.84
CA PHE A 78 11.27 -3.88 7.13
C PHE A 78 11.93 -2.60 7.65
N LEU A 79 13.14 -2.71 8.18
CA LEU A 79 13.93 -1.57 8.65
C LEU A 79 15.03 -1.25 7.64
N SER A 80 15.28 0.04 7.45
CA SER A 80 16.44 0.50 6.69
C SER A 80 17.73 0.17 7.46
N ASP A 81 18.84 -0.02 6.74
CA ASP A 81 20.13 -0.38 7.36
C ASP A 81 20.57 0.61 8.46
N TRP A 82 20.28 1.89 8.29
CA TRP A 82 20.65 2.96 9.22
C TRP A 82 19.69 3.09 10.42
N ALA A 83 18.60 2.31 10.45
CA ALA A 83 17.71 2.29 11.61
C ALA A 83 18.39 1.74 12.88
N SER A 84 19.57 1.12 12.75
CA SER A 84 20.43 0.73 13.88
C SER A 84 20.83 1.90 14.79
N ASP A 85 20.82 3.12 14.25
CA ASP A 85 21.19 4.33 14.97
C ASP A 85 20.02 4.93 15.78
N VAL A 86 18.83 4.35 15.65
CA VAL A 86 17.61 4.74 16.37
C VAL A 86 17.40 3.83 17.57
N ASP A 87 16.92 4.40 18.67
CA ASP A 87 16.62 3.67 19.90
C ASP A 87 15.68 2.47 19.64
N PRO A 88 16.09 1.23 19.91
CA PRO A 88 15.26 0.04 19.72
C PRO A 88 13.91 0.09 20.45
N GLU A 89 13.85 0.72 21.63
CA GLU A 89 12.58 0.86 22.36
C GLU A 89 11.60 1.75 21.62
N TYR A 90 12.11 2.83 21.02
CA TYR A 90 11.30 3.70 20.15
C TYR A 90 10.81 2.95 18.91
N ILE A 91 11.68 2.19 18.24
CA ILE A 91 11.31 1.42 17.03
C ILE A 91 10.14 0.47 17.36
N GLU A 92 10.21 -0.23 18.49
CA GLU A 92 9.14 -1.15 18.89
C GLU A 92 7.84 -0.41 19.23
N ALA A 93 7.92 0.72 19.96
CA ALA A 93 6.75 1.55 20.23
C ALA A 93 6.09 2.09 18.95
N GLU A 94 6.89 2.54 17.99
CA GLU A 94 6.43 3.02 16.70
C GLU A 94 5.77 1.91 15.87
N LYS A 95 6.36 0.71 15.85
CA LYS A 95 5.75 -0.47 15.24
C LYS A 95 4.38 -0.78 15.84
N GLN A 96 4.25 -0.80 17.16
CA GLN A 96 2.96 -1.07 17.82
C GLN A 96 1.91 0.00 17.53
N ARG A 97 2.32 1.28 17.50
CA ARG A 97 1.45 2.39 17.12
C ARG A 97 0.91 2.21 15.70
N GLN A 98 1.79 1.98 14.73
CA GLN A 98 1.40 1.84 13.32
C GLN A 98 0.58 0.57 13.07
N LEU A 99 0.96 -0.56 13.67
CA LEU A 99 0.22 -1.81 13.57
C LEU A 99 -1.24 -1.66 14.05
N SER A 100 -1.45 -0.92 15.15
CA SER A 100 -2.79 -0.64 15.66
C SER A 100 -3.63 0.13 14.63
N VAL A 101 -3.06 1.17 14.03
CA VAL A 101 -3.72 1.94 12.96
C VAL A 101 -4.03 1.08 11.72
N LEU A 102 -3.10 0.23 11.31
CA LEU A 102 -3.29 -0.66 10.15
C LEU A 102 -4.39 -1.69 10.39
N ARG A 103 -4.46 -2.27 11.60
CA ARG A 103 -5.52 -3.22 11.99
C ARG A 103 -6.91 -2.56 11.99
N GLU A 104 -7.02 -1.35 12.52
CA GLU A 104 -8.26 -0.57 12.47
C GLU A 104 -8.69 -0.28 11.03
N ARG A 105 -7.74 0.01 10.13
CA ARG A 105 -8.03 0.22 8.71
C ARG A 105 -8.44 -1.05 7.99
N ARG A 106 -7.83 -2.21 8.29
CA ARG A 106 -8.20 -3.49 7.65
C ARG A 106 -9.68 -3.78 7.82
N ALA A 107 -10.25 -3.48 8.99
CA ALA A 107 -11.69 -3.64 9.25
C ALA A 107 -12.60 -2.81 8.30
N GLN A 108 -12.08 -1.74 7.68
CA GLN A 108 -12.81 -0.89 6.73
C GLN A 108 -12.64 -1.33 5.26
N TYR A 109 -11.68 -2.21 4.97
CA TYR A 109 -11.32 -2.66 3.63
C TYR A 109 -11.51 -4.16 3.41
N THR A 110 -12.11 -4.87 4.38
CA THR A 110 -12.52 -6.26 4.21
C THR A 110 -13.51 -6.38 3.04
N PRO A 111 -13.27 -7.26 2.06
CA PRO A 111 -14.20 -7.52 0.94
C PRO A 111 -15.62 -7.87 1.38
#